data_AF-A0A944UM89-F1
#
_entry.id   AF-A0A944UM89-F1
#
_cell.length_a   1.000
_cell.length_b   1.000
_cell.length_c   1.000
_cell.angle_alpha   90.00
_cell.angle_beta   90.00
_cell.angle_gamma   90.00
#
_symmetry.space_group_name_H-M   'P 1'
#
loop_
_entity.id
_entity.type
_entity.pdbx_description
1 polymer ?
#
loop_
_entity_poly.entity_id
_entity_poly.type
_entity_poly.pdbx_seq_one_letter_code
_entity_poly.pdbx_strand_id
1 'polypeptide(L)'
;MSNRPSKIYFDPYLFFSLFTLSVLGLFFLYSASNADTSIVLKQSVYIFLGFAIMISVSQVDPDVFRRTSLIFIICSVLLLGITFLFGPEINGAQRWVRLGPFSFQSSELLK
;
A
#
# COMPACT_ATOMS: atom_id res chain seq x y z
N MET A 1 13.09 -37.84 -5.37
CA MET A 1 12.76 -36.48 -5.86
C MET A 1 11.42 -36.05 -5.26
N SER A 2 11.41 -35.07 -4.35
CA SER A 2 10.17 -34.55 -3.75
C SER A 2 9.57 -33.49 -4.69
N ASN A 3 8.55 -33.90 -5.46
CA ASN A 3 7.70 -32.97 -6.20
C ASN A 3 6.83 -32.21 -5.20
N ARG A 4 7.33 -31.08 -4.69
CA ARG A 4 6.49 -30.11 -3.97
C ARG A 4 5.70 -29.33 -5.02
N PRO A 5 4.37 -29.43 -5.08
CA PRO A 5 3.60 -28.55 -5.94
C PRO A 5 3.90 -27.11 -5.52
N SER A 6 4.18 -26.24 -6.49
CA SER A 6 4.31 -24.80 -6.29
C SER A 6 3.02 -24.29 -5.67
N LYS A 7 3.00 -24.12 -4.34
CA LYS A 7 1.87 -23.57 -3.63
C LYS A 7 1.76 -22.11 -3.99
N ILE A 8 0.81 -21.78 -4.85
CA ILE A 8 0.39 -20.40 -5.04
C ILE A 8 -0.21 -19.95 -3.70
N TYR A 9 0.43 -18.99 -3.05
CA TYR A 9 -0.07 -18.36 -1.82
C TYR A 9 -1.16 -17.37 -2.22
N PHE A 10 -2.37 -17.85 -2.47
CA PHE A 10 -3.53 -17.03 -2.80
C PHE A 10 -4.71 -17.44 -1.95
N ASP A 11 -5.18 -16.51 -1.11
CA ASP A 11 -6.38 -16.70 -0.29
C ASP A 11 -7.59 -16.00 -0.96
N PRO A 12 -8.48 -16.75 -1.62
CA PRO A 12 -9.60 -16.18 -2.36
C PRO A 12 -10.64 -15.52 -1.44
N TYR A 13 -10.74 -15.93 -0.17
CA TYR A 13 -11.71 -15.34 0.77
C TYR A 13 -11.29 -13.91 1.16
N LEU A 14 -10.00 -13.72 1.47
CA LEU A 14 -9.44 -12.40 1.76
C LEU A 14 -9.54 -11.48 0.54
N PHE A 15 -9.21 -12.00 -0.65
CA PHE A 15 -9.29 -11.24 -1.89
C PHE A 15 -10.72 -10.72 -2.15
N PHE A 16 -11.72 -11.59 -2.04
CA PHE A 16 -13.11 -11.22 -2.29
C PHE A 16 -13.66 -10.22 -1.26
N SER A 17 -13.30 -10.39 0.01
CA SER A 17 -13.65 -9.44 1.08
C SER A 17 -13.07 -8.04 0.81
N LEU A 18 -11.78 -7.96 0.50
CA LEU A 18 -11.10 -6.70 0.17
C LEU A 18 -11.68 -6.03 -1.07
N PHE A 19 -12.01 -6.82 -2.10
CA PHE A 19 -12.61 -6.32 -3.33
C PHE A 19 -13.98 -5.69 -3.06
N THR A 20 -14.84 -6.40 -2.33
CA THR A 20 -16.17 -5.91 -1.96
C THR A 20 -16.08 -4.62 -1.15
N LEU A 21 -15.18 -4.58 -0.16
CA LEU A 21 -14.96 -3.40 0.67
C LEU A 21 -14.47 -2.19 -0.16
N SER A 22 -13.60 -2.44 -1.13
CA SER A 22 -13.07 -1.40 -2.03
C SER A 22 -14.16 -0.80 -2.93
N VAL A 23 -15.05 -1.64 -3.48
CA VAL A 23 -16.17 -1.20 -4.30
C VAL A 23 -17.16 -0.37 -3.48
N LEU A 24 -17.49 -0.82 -2.26
CA LEU A 24 -18.32 -0.04 -1.34
C LEU A 24 -17.67 1.30 -0.97
N GLY A 25 -16.35 1.32 -0.74
CA GLY A 25 -15.59 2.53 -0.47
C GLY A 25 -15.68 3.55 -1.61
N LEU A 26 -15.60 3.10 -2.87
CA LEU A 26 -15.78 3.97 -4.04
C LEU A 26 -17.19 4.56 -4.11
N PHE A 27 -18.22 3.78 -3.76
CA PHE A 27 -19.60 4.25 -3.71
C PHE A 27 -19.80 5.36 -2.67
N PHE A 28 -19.26 5.16 -1.46
CA PHE A 28 -19.29 6.19 -0.41
C PHE A 28 -18.49 7.42 -0.79
N LEU A 29 -17.33 7.26 -1.42
CA LEU A 29 -16.51 8.38 -1.88
C LEU A 29 -17.23 9.21 -2.94
N TYR A 30 -17.88 8.55 -3.91
CA TYR A 30 -18.68 9.23 -4.92
C TYR A 30 -19.82 10.05 -4.29
N SER A 31 -20.48 9.49 -3.27
CA SER A 31 -21.54 10.17 -2.52
C SER A 31 -21.03 11.35 -1.70
N ALA A 32 -19.87 11.23 -1.06
CA ALA A 32 -19.32 12.28 -0.21
C ALA A 32 -18.66 13.41 -1.01
N SER A 33 -18.18 13.11 -2.22
CA SER A 33 -17.41 14.03 -3.05
C SER A 33 -18.27 14.87 -4.02
N ASN A 34 -19.58 14.99 -3.81
CA ASN A 34 -20.50 15.74 -4.69
C ASN A 34 -20.40 15.34 -6.19
N ALA A 35 -20.24 14.04 -6.48
CA ALA A 35 -20.10 13.51 -7.84
C ALA A 35 -18.83 13.95 -8.61
N ASP A 36 -17.77 14.38 -7.92
CA ASP A 36 -16.48 14.66 -8.55
C ASP A 36 -15.82 13.36 -9.08
N THR A 37 -16.00 13.11 -10.38
CA THR A 37 -15.47 11.92 -11.06
C THR A 37 -13.95 11.85 -11.03
N SER A 38 -13.28 13.01 -10.93
CA SER A 38 -11.83 13.14 -10.86
C SER A 38 -11.22 12.46 -9.62
N ILE A 39 -11.90 12.56 -8.47
CA ILE A 39 -11.46 11.98 -7.20
C ILE A 39 -11.70 10.46 -7.20
N VAL A 40 -12.85 10.03 -7.71
CA VAL A 40 -13.18 8.60 -7.84
C VAL A 40 -12.22 7.89 -8.79
N LEU A 41 -11.85 8.52 -9.92
CA LEU A 41 -10.91 7.95 -10.87
C LEU A 41 -9.51 7.79 -10.25
N LYS A 42 -9.03 8.80 -9.51
CA LYS A 42 -7.78 8.69 -8.75
C LYS A 42 -7.84 7.54 -7.74
N GLN A 43 -8.92 7.45 -6.95
CA GLN A 43 -9.08 6.38 -5.97
C GLN A 43 -9.12 4.99 -6.63
N SER A 44 -9.79 4.87 -7.77
CA SER A 44 -9.84 3.61 -8.54
C SER A 44 -8.45 3.17 -9.00
N VAL A 45 -7.61 4.10 -9.48
CA VAL A 45 -6.21 3.82 -9.83
C VAL A 45 -5.41 3.35 -8.62
N TYR A 46 -5.57 3.98 -7.45
CA TYR A 46 -4.90 3.53 -6.23
C TYR A 46 -5.35 2.15 -5.78
N ILE A 47 -6.65 1.84 -5.87
CA ILE A 47 -7.18 0.50 -5.56
C ILE A 47 -6.57 -0.54 -6.51
N PHE A 48 -6.57 -0.27 -7.81
CA PHE A 48 -5.99 -1.17 -8.81
C PHE A 48 -4.50 -1.42 -8.55
N LEU A 49 -3.73 -0.35 -8.30
CA LEU A 49 -2.31 -0.45 -7.97
C LEU A 49 -2.08 -1.24 -6.68
N GLY A 50 -2.92 -1.03 -5.65
CA GLY A 50 -2.88 -1.77 -4.40
C GLY A 50 -3.09 -3.27 -4.59
N PHE A 51 -4.09 -3.67 -5.39
CA PHE A 51 -4.33 -5.08 -5.71
C PHE A 51 -3.17 -5.69 -6.51
N ALA A 52 -2.60 -4.96 -7.48
CA ALA A 52 -1.45 -5.42 -8.26
C ALA A 52 -0.22 -5.66 -7.39
N ILE A 53 0.08 -4.73 -6.46
CA ILE A 53 1.16 -4.88 -5.49
C ILE A 53 0.89 -6.05 -4.55
N MET A 54 -0.33 -6.16 -4.00
CA MET A 54 -0.70 -7.26 -3.11
C MET A 54 -0.47 -8.62 -3.76
N ILE A 55 -0.93 -8.81 -5.00
CA ILE A 55 -0.74 -10.08 -5.73
C ILE A 55 0.75 -10.34 -5.95
N SER A 56 1.51 -9.33 -6.39
CA SER A 56 2.94 -9.46 -6.67
C SER A 56 3.75 -9.83 -5.42
N VAL A 57 3.47 -9.16 -4.30
CA VAL A 57 4.11 -9.41 -3.00
C VAL A 57 3.71 -10.78 -2.44
N SER A 58 2.46 -11.19 -2.62
CA SER A 58 1.96 -12.50 -2.17
C SER A 58 2.62 -13.68 -2.85
N GLN A 59 3.20 -13.51 -4.05
CA GLN A 59 3.95 -14.58 -4.73
C GLN A 59 5.38 -14.76 -4.21
N VAL A 60 5.92 -13.80 -3.45
CA VAL A 60 7.31 -13.85 -2.97
C VAL A 60 7.40 -14.77 -1.75
N ASP A 61 8.42 -15.62 -1.73
CA ASP A 61 8.66 -16.56 -0.63
C ASP A 61 8.81 -15.83 0.72
N PRO A 62 8.09 -16.26 1.78
CA PRO A 62 8.18 -15.66 3.12
C PRO A 62 9.60 -15.63 3.70
N ASP A 63 10.45 -16.58 3.33
CA ASP A 63 11.85 -16.66 3.78
C ASP A 63 12.72 -15.49 3.28
N VAL A 64 12.37 -14.91 2.11
CA VAL A 64 13.04 -13.72 1.57
C VAL A 64 12.73 -12.50 2.43
N PHE A 65 11.48 -12.32 2.84
CA PHE A 65 11.09 -11.23 3.75
C PHE A 65 11.78 -11.36 5.11
N ARG A 66 11.93 -12.59 5.63
CA ARG A 66 12.60 -12.81 6.92
C ARG A 66 14.08 -12.41 6.90
N ARG A 67 14.79 -12.68 5.80
CA ARG A 67 16.21 -12.29 5.65
C ARG A 67 16.38 -10.79 5.39
N THR A 68 15.49 -10.18 4.62
CA THR A 68 15.57 -8.74 4.27
C THR A 68 14.89 -7.83 5.30
N SER A 69 14.18 -8.39 6.29
CA SER A 69 13.45 -7.64 7.32
C SER A 69 14.30 -6.57 8.01
N LEU A 70 15.55 -6.89 8.36
CA LEU A 70 16.44 -5.94 9.04
C LEU A 70 16.83 -4.76 8.13
N ILE A 71 17.01 -5.01 6.82
CA ILE A 71 17.28 -3.97 5.81
C ILE A 71 16.05 -3.10 5.60
N PHE A 72 14.86 -3.70 5.52
CA PHE A 72 13.59 -2.94 5.42
C PHE A 72 13.39 -2.03 6.62
N ILE A 73 13.62 -2.52 7.85
CA ILE A 73 13.49 -1.73 9.07
C ILE A 73 14.46 -0.54 9.06
N ILE A 74 15.74 -0.77 8.75
CA ILE A 74 16.73 0.32 8.68
C ILE A 74 16.32 1.34 7.62
N CYS A 75 15.85 0.88 6.46
CA CYS A 75 15.41 1.76 5.38
C CYS A 75 14.18 2.58 5.79
N SER A 76 13.18 1.98 6.44
CA SER A 76 11.99 2.66 6.95
C SER A 76 12.32 3.71 8.02
N VAL A 77 13.25 3.40 8.93
CA VAL A 77 13.71 4.34 9.96
C VAL A 77 14.49 5.51 9.34
N LEU A 78 15.34 5.26 8.35
CA LEU A 78 16.03 6.33 7.62
C LEU A 78 15.03 7.21 6.85
N LEU A 79 14.03 6.62 6.21
CA LEU A 79 13.00 7.35 5.47
C LEU A 79 12.17 8.24 6.40
N LEU A 80 11.84 7.75 7.61
CA LEU A 80 11.22 8.54 8.67
C LEU A 80 12.08 9.75 9.06
N GLY A 81 13.38 9.53 9.29
CA GLY A 81 14.32 10.60 9.59
C GLY A 81 14.40 11.65 8.48
N ILE A 82 14.45 11.22 7.23
CA ILE A 82 14.45 12.12 6.07
C ILE A 82 13.15 12.93 6.00
N THR A 83 11.98 12.31 6.22
CA THR A 83 10.73 13.08 6.23
C THR A 83 10.58 14.04 7.40
N PHE A 84 11.19 13.75 8.54
CA PHE A 84 11.21 14.68 9.65
C PHE A 84 12.10 15.91 9.38
N LEU A 85 13.06 15.80 8.46
CA LEU A 85 13.98 16.90 8.12
C LEU A 85 13.57 17.66 6.85
N PHE A 86 12.98 16.96 5.88
CA PHE A 86 12.70 17.49 4.53
C PHE A 86 11.23 17.29 4.09
N GLY A 87 10.37 16.76 4.95
CA GLY A 87 8.97 16.51 4.63
C GLY A 87 8.15 17.80 4.59
N PRO A 88 7.29 18.01 3.58
CA PRO A 88 6.38 19.15 3.57
C PRO A 88 5.44 19.10 4.78
N GLU A 89 5.29 20.24 5.47
CA GLU A 89 4.26 20.38 6.50
C GLU A 89 2.88 20.36 5.86
N ILE A 90 2.10 19.33 6.19
CA ILE A 90 0.69 19.23 5.84
C ILE A 90 -0.08 19.18 7.15
N ASN A 91 -0.96 20.16 7.39
CA ASN A 91 -1.74 20.30 8.63
C ASN A 91 -0.89 20.32 9.91
N GLY A 92 0.30 20.96 9.88
CA GLY A 92 1.18 21.13 11.04
C GLY A 92 1.99 19.90 11.44
N ALA A 93 2.07 18.87 10.59
CA ALA A 93 2.89 17.68 10.84
C ALA A 93 3.66 17.23 9.58
N GLN A 94 4.98 17.09 9.70
CA GLN A 94 5.87 16.58 8.65
C GLN A 94 5.88 15.05 8.63
N ARG A 95 4.75 14.45 8.21
CA ARG A 95 4.55 12.98 8.19
C ARG A 95 4.53 12.36 6.79
N TRP A 96 4.48 13.21 5.77
CA TRP A 96 4.27 12.80 4.39
C TRP A 96 5.55 13.01 3.58
N VAL A 97 6.06 11.95 2.97
CA VAL A 97 6.99 12.07 1.85
C VAL A 97 6.15 12.47 0.63
N ARG A 98 6.33 13.67 0.08
CA ARG A 98 5.78 13.98 -1.25
C ARG A 98 6.86 13.78 -2.30
N LEU A 99 6.66 12.80 -3.16
CA LEU A 99 7.44 12.55 -4.37
C LEU A 99 6.56 12.86 -5.58
N GLY A 100 6.44 14.15 -5.92
CA GLY A 100 5.61 14.62 -7.04
C GLY A 100 4.13 14.29 -6.86
N PRO A 101 3.51 13.48 -7.75
CA PRO A 101 2.09 13.09 -7.64
C PRO A 101 1.82 12.00 -6.60
N PHE A 102 2.86 11.36 -6.07
CA PHE A 102 2.74 10.32 -5.05
C PHE A 102 3.09 10.90 -3.68
N SER A 103 2.18 10.70 -2.72
CA SER A 103 2.40 11.01 -1.33
C SER A 103 2.39 9.72 -0.53
N PHE A 104 3.48 9.41 0.14
CA PHE A 104 3.60 8.23 0.98
C PHE A 104 3.80 8.63 2.44
N GLN A 105 3.15 7.93 3.37
CA GLN A 105 3.28 8.20 4.79
C GLN A 105 4.39 7.34 5.38
N SER A 106 5.50 7.94 5.81
CA SER A 106 6.69 7.20 6.29
C SER A 106 6.40 6.23 7.43
N SER A 107 5.41 6.53 8.28
CA SER A 107 5.02 5.66 9.39
C SER A 107 4.32 4.37 8.94
N GLU A 108 3.71 4.34 7.75
CA GLU A 108 3.11 3.12 7.19
C GLU A 108 4.19 2.13 6.72
N LEU A 109 5.41 2.59 6.37
CA LEU A 109 6.55 1.71 6.07
C LEU A 109 7.21 1.12 7.32
N LEU A 110 6.97 1.70 8.49
CA LEU A 110 7.54 1.22 9.75
C LEU A 110 6.65 0.17 10.44
N LYS A 111 5.33 0.20 10.23
CA LYS A 111 4.42 -0.83 10.76
C LYS A 111 4.73 -2.19 10.16
#